data_AF-A0A4W5KX10-F1
#
_entry.id   AF-A0A4W5KX10-F1
#
_cell.length_a   1.000
_cell.length_b   1.000
_cell.length_c   1.000
_cell.angle_alpha   90.00
_cell.angle_beta   90.00
_cell.angle_gamma   90.00
#
_symmetry.space_group_name_H-M   'P 1'
#
loop_
_entity.id
_entity.type
_entity.pdbx_description
1 polymer ?
#
loop_
_entity_poly.entity_id
_entity_poly.type
_entity_poly.pdbx_seq_one_letter_code
_entity_poly.pdbx_strand_id
1 'polypeptide(L)'
;CPEGCEVVGRRQREVQCVDGQKGRPLRPFHCQALSSRPPSTLSCHPQPCQPWRTSPWGQVHTHTLSHVDWLGPNELQYDCEYKLFHPQCSRSCGGGLRERLVYCPEPQRCNATQRPNDTETCNLQPCSYWDPQDWEKCSVSCGGGMQHRVVPCVVEDSSSVENSLCDQINMPDTLRTCNLQECKTNTGLLCRKNSMSSRFCDKLKLLGRCSLRSIQKQCCVTCRG
;
A
#
# COMPACT_ATOMS: atom_id res chain seq x y z
N CYS A 1 3.78 -40.97 -30.18
CA CYS A 1 2.51 -40.52 -29.58
C CYS A 1 2.70 -39.08 -29.15
N PRO A 2 1.66 -38.23 -29.19
CA PRO A 2 1.78 -36.84 -28.74
C PRO A 2 2.22 -36.80 -27.27
N GLU A 3 3.05 -35.80 -26.95
CA GLU A 3 3.42 -35.49 -25.57
C GLU A 3 2.29 -34.71 -24.90
N GLY A 4 2.11 -34.92 -23.59
CA GLY A 4 1.01 -34.31 -22.83
C GLY A 4 -0.03 -35.32 -22.33
N CYS A 5 -1.02 -34.81 -21.61
CA CYS A 5 -2.13 -35.59 -21.06
C CYS A 5 -3.42 -35.32 -21.85
N GLU A 6 -4.33 -36.31 -21.89
CA GLU A 6 -5.61 -36.27 -22.61
C GLU A 6 -5.51 -35.97 -24.12
N VAL A 7 -4.32 -36.05 -24.70
CA VAL A 7 -4.12 -35.86 -26.14
C VAL A 7 -4.37 -37.16 -26.89
N VAL A 8 -5.41 -37.17 -27.72
CA VAL A 8 -5.67 -38.28 -28.63
C VAL A 8 -4.62 -38.28 -29.72
N GLY A 9 -3.86 -39.36 -29.80
CA GLY A 9 -2.78 -39.52 -30.77
C GLY A 9 -2.88 -40.80 -31.56
N ARG A 10 -2.19 -40.82 -32.70
CA ARG A 10 -1.95 -42.04 -33.47
C ARG A 10 -0.45 -42.23 -33.64
N ARG A 11 0.01 -43.48 -33.61
CA ARG A 11 1.36 -43.87 -33.99
C ARG A 11 1.28 -44.76 -35.23
N GLN A 12 2.21 -44.58 -36.15
CA GLN A 12 2.31 -45.39 -37.35
C GLN A 12 3.49 -46.35 -37.24
N ARG A 13 3.32 -47.54 -37.80
CA ARG A 13 4.38 -48.52 -38.02
C ARG A 13 4.27 -49.08 -39.42
N GLU A 14 5.41 -49.42 -39.99
CA GLU A 14 5.42 -50.12 -41.27
C GLU A 14 4.98 -51.57 -41.07
N VAL A 15 4.14 -52.07 -41.97
CA VAL A 15 3.66 -53.46 -41.98
C VAL A 15 4.11 -54.10 -43.28
N GLN A 16 5.08 -55.00 -43.17
CA GLN A 16 5.66 -55.75 -44.28
C GLN A 16 5.15 -57.20 -44.28
N CYS A 17 4.77 -57.70 -45.45
CA CYS A 17 4.48 -59.11 -45.67
C CYS A 17 5.80 -59.86 -45.82
N VAL A 18 6.00 -60.97 -45.12
CA VAL A 18 7.24 -61.75 -45.20
C VAL A 18 6.96 -63.23 -45.42
N ASP A 19 7.90 -63.93 -46.07
CA ASP A 19 7.87 -65.38 -46.19
C ASP A 19 8.08 -66.09 -44.83
N GLY A 20 7.37 -67.19 -44.59
CA GLY A 20 7.37 -67.91 -43.32
C GLY A 20 8.66 -68.70 -43.03
N GLN A 21 9.49 -68.97 -44.04
CA GLN A 21 10.73 -69.73 -43.87
C GLN A 21 11.96 -68.83 -43.75
N LYS A 22 12.00 -67.73 -44.54
CA LYS A 22 13.19 -66.87 -44.66
C LYS A 22 12.98 -65.42 -44.24
N GLY A 23 11.76 -65.03 -43.85
CA GLY A 23 11.46 -63.66 -43.42
C GLY A 23 11.65 -62.60 -44.52
N ARG A 24 11.67 -63.00 -45.79
CA ARG A 24 11.93 -62.08 -46.91
C ARG A 24 10.67 -61.26 -47.24
N PRO A 25 10.79 -59.94 -47.47
CA PRO A 25 9.64 -59.10 -47.80
C PRO A 25 9.04 -59.52 -49.14
N LEU A 26 7.73 -59.76 -49.13
CA LEU A 26 6.92 -60.16 -50.28
C LEU A 26 6.06 -58.98 -50.74
N ARG A 27 5.78 -58.94 -52.05
CA ARG A 27 4.87 -57.95 -52.63
C ARG A 27 3.42 -58.18 -52.14
N PRO A 28 2.57 -57.13 -52.04
CA PRO A 28 1.26 -57.18 -51.38
C PRO A 28 0.32 -58.28 -51.87
N PHE A 29 0.34 -58.56 -53.18
CA PHE A 29 -0.51 -59.56 -53.83
C PHE A 29 -0.29 -60.99 -53.34
N HIS A 30 0.85 -61.29 -52.71
CA HIS A 30 1.10 -62.62 -52.13
C HIS A 30 0.48 -62.82 -50.74
N CYS A 31 0.11 -61.74 -50.02
CA CYS A 31 -0.38 -61.82 -48.64
C CYS A 31 -1.91 -61.75 -48.51
N GLN A 32 -2.64 -61.59 -49.61
CA GLN A 32 -4.03 -61.11 -49.57
C GLN A 32 -5.10 -62.22 -49.54
N ALA A 33 -4.73 -63.46 -49.20
CA ALA A 33 -5.63 -64.62 -49.27
C ALA A 33 -5.86 -65.37 -47.94
N LEU A 34 -5.12 -65.06 -46.86
CA LEU A 34 -5.13 -65.91 -45.65
C LEU A 34 -5.39 -65.16 -44.33
N SER A 35 -5.22 -63.83 -44.27
CA SER A 35 -5.58 -63.03 -43.09
C SER A 35 -5.68 -61.54 -43.43
N SER A 36 -6.36 -60.76 -42.58
CA SER A 36 -6.42 -59.31 -42.71
C SER A 36 -5.07 -58.68 -42.38
N ARG A 37 -4.64 -57.69 -43.19
CA ARG A 37 -3.41 -56.93 -42.94
C ARG A 37 -3.50 -56.28 -41.55
N PRO A 38 -2.51 -56.45 -40.66
CA PRO A 38 -2.55 -55.82 -39.35
C PRO A 38 -2.52 -54.29 -39.48
N PRO A 39 -3.15 -53.56 -38.54
CA PRO A 39 -3.21 -52.11 -38.61
C PRO A 39 -1.81 -51.50 -38.57
N SER A 40 -1.51 -50.68 -39.58
CA SER A 40 -0.30 -49.84 -39.65
C SER A 40 -0.40 -48.63 -38.73
N THR A 41 -1.61 -48.25 -38.33
CA THR A 41 -1.86 -47.13 -37.42
C THR A 41 -2.49 -47.65 -36.14
N LEU A 42 -1.87 -47.33 -35.01
CA LEU A 42 -2.38 -47.67 -33.68
C LEU A 42 -2.72 -46.38 -32.93
N SER A 43 -3.81 -46.40 -32.18
CA SER A 43 -4.13 -45.33 -31.24
C SER A 43 -3.14 -45.31 -30.09
N CYS A 44 -2.77 -44.11 -29.67
CA CYS A 44 -1.99 -43.89 -28.47
C CYS A 44 -2.92 -43.97 -27.25
N HIS A 45 -2.46 -44.56 -26.15
CA HIS A 45 -3.21 -44.55 -24.90
C HIS A 45 -3.08 -43.15 -24.26
N PRO A 46 -4.19 -42.38 -24.14
CA PRO A 46 -4.14 -41.06 -23.55
C PRO A 46 -3.87 -41.18 -22.05
N GLN A 47 -2.89 -40.42 -21.56
CA GLN A 47 -2.59 -40.37 -20.12
C GLN A 47 -3.54 -39.38 -19.43
N PRO A 48 -4.05 -39.68 -18.22
CA PRO A 48 -4.89 -38.75 -17.49
C PRO A 48 -4.10 -37.52 -17.04
N CYS A 49 -4.74 -36.34 -17.08
CA CYS A 49 -4.13 -35.10 -16.60
C CYS A 49 -4.10 -35.05 -15.07
N GLN A 50 -3.03 -34.48 -14.53
CA GLN A 50 -2.96 -34.03 -13.15
C GLN A 50 -3.56 -32.63 -13.01
N PRO A 51 -4.15 -32.33 -11.84
CA PRO A 51 -4.58 -30.99 -11.53
C PRO A 51 -3.38 -30.07 -11.28
N TRP A 52 -3.50 -28.81 -11.71
CA TRP A 52 -2.61 -27.74 -11.31
C TRP A 52 -2.66 -27.53 -9.79
N ARG A 53 -1.53 -27.17 -9.19
CA ARG A 53 -1.44 -26.84 -7.77
C ARG A 53 -1.23 -25.34 -7.61
N THR A 54 -1.88 -24.78 -6.60
CA THR A 54 -1.81 -23.34 -6.30
C THR A 54 -1.45 -23.11 -4.83
N SER A 55 -0.64 -22.08 -4.57
CA SER A 55 -0.50 -21.53 -3.22
C SER A 55 -1.73 -20.68 -2.85
N PRO A 56 -1.87 -20.29 -1.56
CA PRO A 56 -2.71 -19.16 -1.19
C PRO A 56 -2.31 -17.87 -1.92
N TRP A 57 -3.24 -16.94 -2.01
CA TRP A 57 -3.01 -15.60 -2.56
C TRP A 57 -2.17 -14.73 -1.61
N GLY A 58 -1.26 -13.96 -2.18
CA GLY A 58 -0.52 -12.95 -1.44
C GLY A 58 0.28 -12.00 -2.32
N GLN A 59 0.78 -10.92 -1.74
CA GLN A 59 1.80 -10.09 -2.37
C GLN A 59 3.11 -10.86 -2.40
N VAL A 60 3.73 -10.98 -3.57
CA VAL A 60 5.05 -11.56 -3.74
C VAL A 60 6.08 -10.47 -3.49
N HIS A 61 6.82 -10.58 -2.39
CA HIS A 61 8.11 -9.90 -2.28
C HIS A 61 9.21 -10.92 -2.61
N THR A 62 10.00 -10.61 -3.62
CA THR A 62 11.25 -11.32 -3.90
C THR A 62 12.26 -10.85 -2.87
N HIS A 63 12.51 -11.68 -1.86
CA HIS A 63 13.65 -11.45 -0.97
C HIS A 63 14.84 -12.21 -1.53
N THR A 64 15.84 -11.47 -2.00
CA THR A 64 17.19 -12.00 -2.20
C THR A 64 17.87 -12.09 -0.83
N LEU A 65 17.96 -13.28 -0.26
CA LEU A 65 18.92 -13.51 0.82
C LEU A 65 20.31 -13.52 0.21
N SER A 66 20.98 -12.37 0.23
CA SER A 66 22.43 -12.36 0.11
C SER A 66 23.01 -12.87 1.42
N HIS A 67 23.45 -14.13 1.47
CA HIS A 67 24.31 -14.58 2.57
C HIS A 67 25.64 -13.83 2.45
N VAL A 68 25.90 -12.90 3.36
CA VAL A 68 27.23 -12.30 3.51
C VAL A 68 28.00 -13.23 4.44
N ASP A 69 28.86 -14.09 3.88
CA ASP A 69 30.16 -14.43 4.46
C ASP A 69 30.96 -15.40 3.55
N TRP A 70 32.28 -15.20 3.54
CA TRP A 70 33.28 -15.87 2.70
C TRP A 70 33.40 -17.37 2.98
N LEU A 71 33.18 -18.22 1.97
CA LEU A 71 33.50 -19.66 2.02
C LEU A 71 34.27 -20.13 0.77
N GLY A 72 35.47 -19.59 0.58
CA GLY A 72 36.53 -20.27 -0.17
C GLY A 72 36.30 -20.51 -1.68
N PRO A 73 37.23 -21.21 -2.37
CA PRO A 73 37.33 -21.15 -3.83
C PRO A 73 36.52 -22.19 -4.61
N ASN A 74 35.59 -22.94 -4.01
CA ASN A 74 34.91 -24.06 -4.71
C ASN A 74 33.50 -24.35 -4.15
N GLU A 75 32.63 -23.35 -4.08
CA GLU A 75 31.24 -23.52 -3.66
C GLU A 75 30.29 -23.12 -4.79
N LEU A 76 29.50 -24.07 -5.29
CA LEU A 76 28.43 -23.80 -6.24
C LEU A 76 27.28 -23.12 -5.48
N GLN A 77 27.19 -21.80 -5.61
CA GLN A 77 26.10 -20.98 -5.10
C GLN A 77 24.77 -21.45 -5.72
N TYR A 78 23.91 -22.07 -4.92
CA TYR A 78 22.50 -22.18 -5.25
C TYR A 78 21.79 -20.98 -4.62
N ASP A 79 21.48 -19.96 -5.42
CA ASP A 79 20.61 -18.89 -4.97
C ASP A 79 19.19 -19.46 -4.80
N CYS A 80 18.83 -19.77 -3.56
CA CYS A 80 17.46 -20.09 -3.22
C CYS A 80 16.66 -18.79 -3.12
N GLU A 81 16.04 -18.37 -4.22
CA GLU A 81 15.00 -17.34 -4.19
C GLU A 81 13.75 -17.90 -3.50
N TYR A 82 13.45 -17.43 -2.29
CA TYR A 82 12.18 -17.71 -1.63
C TYR A 82 11.23 -16.54 -1.87
N LYS A 83 10.07 -16.84 -2.46
CA LYS A 83 8.97 -15.88 -2.59
C LYS A 83 8.18 -15.87 -1.29
N LEU A 84 8.26 -14.77 -0.53
CA LEU A 84 7.40 -14.57 0.64
C LEU A 84 6.03 -14.09 0.15
N PHE A 85 4.99 -14.87 0.48
CA PHE A 85 3.60 -14.53 0.20
C PHE A 85 3.03 -13.80 1.42
N HIS A 86 2.91 -12.48 1.33
CA HIS A 86 2.17 -11.72 2.32
C HIS A 86 0.68 -11.82 2.01
N PRO A 87 -0.21 -12.18 2.95
CA PRO A 87 -1.65 -12.37 2.67
C PRO A 87 -2.38 -11.08 2.24
N GLN A 88 -1.68 -9.96 2.17
CA GLN A 88 -2.21 -8.64 1.83
C GLN A 88 -2.17 -8.38 0.32
N CYS A 89 -3.13 -7.61 -0.16
CA CYS A 89 -3.12 -7.07 -1.52
C CYS A 89 -2.01 -6.01 -1.66
N SER A 90 -1.51 -5.76 -2.87
CA SER A 90 -0.49 -4.73 -3.11
C SER A 90 -0.93 -3.31 -2.71
N ARG A 91 -2.24 -3.05 -2.72
CA ARG A 91 -2.85 -1.79 -2.28
C ARG A 91 -4.01 -2.08 -1.35
N SER A 92 -4.22 -1.25 -0.34
CA SER A 92 -5.37 -1.35 0.58
C SER A 92 -6.67 -0.79 0.01
N CYS A 93 -6.62 -0.01 -1.07
CA CYS A 93 -7.75 0.59 -1.78
C CYS A 93 -7.35 1.00 -3.21
N GLY A 94 -8.34 1.36 -4.03
CA GLY A 94 -8.16 1.91 -5.38
C GLY A 94 -7.73 0.88 -6.43
N GLY A 95 -7.90 -0.41 -6.13
CA GLY A 95 -7.50 -1.52 -6.98
C GLY A 95 -6.02 -1.85 -6.85
N GLY A 96 -5.73 -3.01 -6.27
CA GLY A 96 -4.40 -3.63 -6.23
C GLY A 96 -4.40 -5.01 -6.90
N LEU A 97 -3.24 -5.65 -6.85
CA LEU A 97 -3.00 -6.98 -7.38
C LEU A 97 -2.46 -7.87 -6.25
N ARG A 98 -2.82 -9.15 -6.30
CA ARG A 98 -2.17 -10.21 -5.52
C ARG A 98 -1.85 -11.38 -6.42
N GLU A 99 -0.79 -12.09 -6.07
CA GLU A 99 -0.23 -13.17 -6.86
C GLU A 99 -0.26 -14.49 -6.08
N ARG A 100 -0.14 -15.61 -6.79
CA ARG A 100 0.02 -16.95 -6.20
C ARG A 100 0.92 -17.80 -7.08
N LEU A 101 1.58 -18.77 -6.47
CA LEU A 101 2.31 -19.79 -7.23
C LEU A 101 1.30 -20.70 -7.93
N VAL A 102 1.52 -20.94 -9.22
CA VAL A 102 0.81 -21.94 -10.01
C VAL A 102 1.87 -22.86 -10.60
N TYR A 103 1.84 -24.14 -10.21
CA TYR A 103 2.82 -25.11 -10.67
C TYR A 103 2.20 -26.47 -10.97
N CYS A 104 2.88 -27.22 -11.83
CA CYS A 104 2.51 -28.58 -12.17
C CYS A 104 3.46 -29.55 -11.43
N PRO A 105 2.96 -30.49 -10.62
CA PRO A 105 3.80 -31.43 -9.89
C PRO A 105 4.71 -32.28 -10.77
N GLU A 106 4.21 -32.68 -11.95
CA GLU A 106 4.99 -33.38 -12.97
C GLU A 106 4.92 -32.61 -14.29
N PRO A 107 6.03 -32.08 -14.81
CA PRO A 107 6.07 -31.38 -16.08
C PRO A 107 5.37 -32.19 -17.19
N GLN A 108 4.61 -31.52 -18.06
CA GLN A 108 3.84 -32.12 -19.17
C GLN A 108 2.62 -32.98 -18.78
N ARG A 109 2.31 -33.17 -17.49
CA ARG A 109 1.12 -33.91 -17.05
C ARG A 109 -0.04 -33.02 -16.59
N CYS A 110 0.08 -31.70 -16.69
CA CYS A 110 -1.04 -30.79 -16.48
C CYS A 110 -1.53 -30.24 -17.82
N ASN A 111 -2.85 -30.10 -17.97
CA ASN A 111 -3.42 -29.51 -19.16
C ASN A 111 -3.16 -27.99 -19.17
N ALA A 112 -2.43 -27.49 -20.16
CA ALA A 112 -2.10 -26.06 -20.27
C ALA A 112 -3.35 -25.17 -20.37
N THR A 113 -4.45 -25.67 -20.94
CA THR A 113 -5.71 -24.92 -21.06
C THR A 113 -6.42 -24.75 -19.72
N GLN A 114 -6.11 -25.60 -18.74
CA GLN A 114 -6.69 -25.56 -17.38
C GLN A 114 -5.78 -24.85 -16.38
N ARG A 115 -4.70 -24.20 -16.83
CA ARG A 115 -3.77 -23.49 -15.95
C ARG A 115 -4.52 -22.33 -15.26
N PRO A 116 -4.61 -22.31 -13.91
CA PRO A 116 -5.24 -21.21 -13.20
C PRO A 116 -4.46 -19.90 -13.34
N ASN A 117 -5.14 -18.77 -13.20
CA ASN A 117 -4.49 -17.46 -13.14
C ASN A 117 -3.58 -17.38 -11.91
N ASP A 118 -2.36 -16.87 -12.11
CA ASP A 118 -1.40 -16.60 -11.05
C ASP A 118 -1.55 -15.20 -10.44
N THR A 119 -2.35 -14.33 -11.05
CA THR A 119 -2.60 -12.96 -10.60
C THR A 119 -4.10 -12.69 -10.50
N GLU A 120 -4.52 -11.93 -9.49
CA GLU A 120 -5.89 -11.42 -9.40
C GLU A 120 -5.95 -9.99 -8.86
N THR A 121 -7.06 -9.30 -9.19
CA THR A 121 -7.36 -7.98 -8.67
C THR A 121 -7.99 -8.07 -7.29
N CYS A 122 -7.58 -7.17 -6.41
CA CYS A 122 -8.08 -7.08 -5.04
C CYS A 122 -8.27 -5.61 -4.64
N ASN A 123 -9.03 -5.38 -3.58
CA ASN A 123 -9.20 -4.06 -2.97
C ASN A 123 -9.69 -2.97 -3.95
N LEU A 124 -10.76 -3.29 -4.68
CA LEU A 124 -11.38 -2.42 -5.68
C LEU A 124 -12.17 -1.24 -5.09
N GLN A 125 -12.42 -1.23 -3.78
CA GLN A 125 -13.04 -0.09 -3.12
C GLN A 125 -12.20 1.17 -3.33
N PRO A 126 -12.83 2.33 -3.58
CA PRO A 126 -12.11 3.57 -3.80
C PRO A 126 -11.38 4.01 -2.52
N CYS A 127 -10.31 4.79 -2.67
CA CYS A 127 -9.52 5.26 -1.54
C CYS A 127 -10.19 6.46 -0.86
N SER A 128 -10.32 6.40 0.45
CA SER A 128 -10.82 7.49 1.30
C SER A 128 -9.70 8.11 2.12
N TYR A 129 -9.71 9.43 2.26
CA TYR A 129 -8.74 10.17 3.08
C TYR A 129 -9.37 11.41 3.70
N TRP A 130 -8.73 11.90 4.78
CA TRP A 130 -9.13 13.15 5.43
C TRP A 130 -8.59 14.35 4.67
N ASP A 131 -9.46 15.28 4.29
CA ASP A 131 -9.09 16.52 3.60
C ASP A 131 -9.23 17.74 4.53
N PRO A 132 -8.19 18.10 5.31
CA PRO A 132 -8.28 19.18 6.27
C PRO A 132 -8.40 20.54 5.57
N GLN A 133 -9.51 21.24 5.79
CA GLN A 133 -9.71 22.59 5.30
C GLN A 133 -8.89 23.62 6.10
N ASP A 134 -8.86 24.84 5.57
CA ASP A 134 -8.26 25.98 6.25
C ASP A 134 -8.90 26.25 7.62
N TRP A 135 -8.08 26.76 8.53
CA TRP A 135 -8.56 27.21 9.83
C TRP A 135 -9.41 28.47 9.69
N GLU A 136 -10.54 28.46 10.40
CA GLU A 136 -11.35 29.66 10.58
C GLU A 136 -10.60 30.73 11.38
N LYS A 137 -11.14 31.95 11.37
CA LYS A 137 -10.59 33.05 12.16
C LYS A 137 -10.62 32.69 13.64
N CYS A 138 -9.51 32.99 14.33
CA CYS A 138 -9.41 32.81 15.77
C CYS A 138 -10.50 33.60 16.51
N SER A 139 -11.08 33.01 17.56
CA SER A 139 -12.15 33.61 18.36
C SER A 139 -11.78 34.96 19.00
N VAL A 140 -10.50 35.16 19.30
CA VAL A 140 -9.97 36.42 19.86
C VAL A 140 -8.69 36.80 19.13
N SER A 141 -8.36 38.09 19.13
CA SER A 141 -7.10 38.60 18.54
C SER A 141 -5.91 38.57 19.51
N CYS A 142 -6.13 38.30 20.80
CA CYS A 142 -5.12 38.19 21.84
C CYS A 142 -5.68 37.46 23.08
N GLY A 143 -4.82 37.02 23.98
CA GLY A 143 -5.19 36.43 25.27
C GLY A 143 -5.51 34.94 25.23
N GLY A 144 -5.29 34.27 24.09
CA GLY A 144 -5.60 32.85 23.90
C GLY A 144 -7.05 32.61 23.48
N GLY A 145 -7.23 32.20 22.24
CA GLY A 145 -8.50 31.80 21.65
C GLY A 145 -8.50 30.38 21.10
N MET A 146 -9.61 30.05 20.45
CA MET A 146 -9.77 28.81 19.70
C MET A 146 -10.12 29.12 18.26
N GLN A 147 -9.62 28.29 17.35
CA GLN A 147 -9.96 28.26 15.94
C GLN A 147 -10.44 26.86 15.58
N HIS A 148 -11.46 26.80 14.74
CA HIS A 148 -12.06 25.56 14.25
C HIS A 148 -11.65 25.36 12.79
N ARG A 149 -11.60 24.10 12.34
CA ARG A 149 -11.57 23.77 10.91
C ARG A 149 -12.45 22.57 10.63
N VAL A 150 -12.94 22.49 9.40
CA VAL A 150 -13.68 21.32 8.92
C VAL A 150 -12.69 20.33 8.33
N VAL A 151 -12.86 19.04 8.62
CA VAL A 151 -12.02 17.97 8.08
C VAL A 151 -12.93 16.89 7.48
N PRO A 152 -13.49 17.12 6.27
CA PRO A 152 -14.32 16.13 5.59
C PRO A 152 -13.53 14.86 5.26
N CYS A 153 -14.21 13.71 5.31
CA CYS A 153 -13.75 12.49 4.66
C CYS A 153 -14.12 12.56 3.18
N VAL A 154 -13.13 12.43 2.31
CA VAL A 154 -13.31 12.46 0.86
C VAL A 154 -12.87 11.14 0.25
N VAL A 155 -13.49 10.78 -0.86
CA VAL A 155 -13.11 9.64 -1.70
C VAL A 155 -12.73 10.20 -3.05
N GLU A 156 -11.66 9.70 -3.69
CA GLU A 156 -11.29 10.08 -5.05
C GLU A 156 -12.55 10.08 -5.95
N ASP A 157 -12.82 11.21 -6.61
CA ASP A 157 -14.01 11.49 -7.44
C ASP A 157 -15.31 11.90 -6.71
N SER A 158 -15.29 12.19 -5.42
CA SER A 158 -16.45 12.73 -4.69
C SER A 158 -16.09 13.81 -3.66
N SER A 159 -16.97 14.79 -3.48
CA SER A 159 -16.71 15.99 -2.67
C SER A 159 -16.87 15.80 -1.15
N SER A 160 -17.49 14.71 -0.69
CA SER A 160 -17.56 14.29 0.72
C SER A 160 -18.33 12.98 0.85
N VAL A 161 -17.87 12.07 1.70
CA VAL A 161 -18.60 10.84 2.04
C VAL A 161 -18.81 10.72 3.55
N GLU A 162 -19.51 9.67 3.98
CA GLU A 162 -19.72 9.38 5.40
C GLU A 162 -18.37 9.23 6.13
N ASN A 163 -18.21 9.92 7.27
CA ASN A 163 -16.97 9.92 8.05
C ASN A 163 -16.48 8.52 8.44
N SER A 164 -17.37 7.53 8.55
CA SER A 164 -17.05 6.14 8.92
C SER A 164 -16.16 5.41 7.91
N LEU A 165 -16.03 5.92 6.68
CA LEU A 165 -15.17 5.36 5.63
C LEU A 165 -13.70 5.74 5.82
N CYS A 166 -13.42 6.89 6.43
CA CYS A 166 -12.05 7.28 6.76
C CYS A 166 -11.64 6.71 8.13
N ASP A 167 -10.37 6.31 8.22
CA ASP A 167 -9.79 5.82 9.45
C ASP A 167 -9.72 6.93 10.51
N GLN A 168 -10.50 6.78 11.57
CA GLN A 168 -10.59 7.75 12.67
C GLN A 168 -9.26 7.91 13.43
N ILE A 169 -8.37 6.92 13.37
CA ILE A 169 -7.05 6.99 14.01
C ILE A 169 -6.20 8.09 13.37
N ASN A 170 -6.38 8.30 12.06
CA ASN A 170 -5.61 9.26 11.28
C ASN A 170 -6.33 10.61 11.13
N MET A 171 -7.41 10.86 11.87
CA MET A 171 -8.19 12.10 11.78
C MET A 171 -7.39 13.30 12.31
N PRO A 172 -7.13 14.34 11.50
CA PRO A 172 -6.50 15.57 11.94
C PRO A 172 -7.35 16.36 12.97
N ASP A 173 -6.70 17.17 13.81
CA ASP A 173 -7.38 18.00 14.82
C ASP A 173 -8.40 18.96 14.20
N THR A 174 -9.62 19.04 14.73
CA THR A 174 -10.64 20.01 14.29
C THR A 174 -10.64 21.30 15.10
N LEU A 175 -9.90 21.34 16.22
CA LEU A 175 -9.83 22.45 17.16
C LEU A 175 -8.36 22.72 17.51
N ARG A 176 -7.95 24.00 17.49
CA ARG A 176 -6.61 24.40 17.93
C ARG A 176 -6.65 25.72 18.68
N THR A 177 -5.74 25.89 19.64
CA THR A 177 -5.50 27.17 20.30
C THR A 177 -4.82 28.19 19.38
N CYS A 178 -5.15 29.47 19.54
CA CYS A 178 -4.61 30.56 18.73
C CYS A 178 -4.41 31.85 19.52
N ASN A 179 -3.66 32.79 18.95
CA ASN A 179 -3.49 34.15 19.48
C ASN A 179 -3.12 34.19 20.98
N LEU A 180 -2.10 33.42 21.36
CA LEU A 180 -1.60 33.27 22.73
C LEU A 180 -0.87 34.52 23.26
N GLN A 181 -0.63 35.52 22.42
CA GLN A 181 -0.04 36.79 22.85
C GLN A 181 -0.93 37.50 23.87
N GLU A 182 -0.32 38.13 24.88
CA GLU A 182 -1.05 38.97 25.83
C GLU A 182 -1.75 40.14 25.12
N CYS A 183 -2.95 40.47 25.58
CA CYS A 183 -3.65 41.65 25.09
C CYS A 183 -2.93 42.91 25.55
N LYS A 184 -2.65 43.81 24.59
CA LYS A 184 -2.18 45.17 24.90
C LYS A 184 -3.32 45.91 25.60
N THR A 185 -3.38 45.81 26.92
CA THR A 185 -4.22 46.70 27.70
C THR A 185 -3.66 48.11 27.52
N ASN A 186 -4.47 49.01 26.98
CA ASN A 186 -4.20 50.46 27.04
C ASN A 186 -4.35 50.98 28.49
N THR A 187 -3.78 50.26 29.45
CA THR A 187 -3.52 50.68 30.83
C THR A 187 -2.08 51.19 30.96
N GLY A 188 -1.47 51.60 29.84
CA GLY A 188 -0.38 52.57 29.86
C GLY A 188 -0.95 53.98 30.06
N LEU A 189 -0.60 54.61 31.19
CA LEU A 189 -0.58 56.07 31.42
C LEU A 189 -1.84 56.84 31.88
N LEU A 190 -2.93 56.19 32.31
CA LEU A 190 -3.93 56.90 33.12
C LEU A 190 -3.60 56.77 34.60
N CYS A 191 -2.81 57.74 35.10
CA CYS A 191 -2.58 57.91 36.53
C CYS A 191 -3.91 58.15 37.27
N ARG A 192 -4.40 57.13 37.96
CA ARG A 192 -5.62 57.18 38.76
C ARG A 192 -5.35 57.58 40.21
N LYS A 193 -4.14 57.36 40.71
CA LYS A 193 -3.68 57.72 42.07
C LYS A 193 -2.17 57.96 42.09
N ASN A 194 -1.71 58.81 43.01
CA ASN A 194 -0.29 58.89 43.34
C ASN A 194 0.18 57.54 43.89
N SER A 195 1.38 57.13 43.50
CA SER A 195 2.11 56.01 44.11
C SER A 195 2.61 56.35 45.51
N MET A 196 2.93 57.63 45.74
CA MET A 196 3.40 58.17 47.03
C MET A 196 2.29 58.91 47.78
N SER A 197 2.50 59.18 49.08
CA SER A 197 1.54 59.93 49.89
C SER A 197 1.33 61.34 49.36
N SER A 198 0.09 61.87 49.48
CA SER A 198 -0.25 63.21 49.02
C SER A 198 0.71 64.26 49.57
N ARG A 199 0.94 64.25 50.89
CA ARG A 199 1.83 65.22 51.58
C ARG A 199 3.26 65.20 51.04
N PHE A 200 3.78 64.03 50.68
CA PHE A 200 5.11 63.92 50.11
C PHE A 200 5.14 64.47 48.68
N CYS A 201 4.12 64.15 47.87
CA CYS A 201 3.98 64.69 46.53
C CYS A 201 3.77 66.21 46.52
N ASP A 202 3.03 66.77 47.47
CA ASP A 202 2.81 68.21 47.61
C ASP A 202 4.11 68.94 47.93
N LYS A 203 4.94 68.35 48.80
CA LYS A 203 6.29 68.86 49.10
C LYS A 203 7.20 68.84 47.87
N LEU A 204 7.15 67.77 47.07
CA LEU A 204 7.91 67.67 45.83
C LEU A 204 7.45 68.67 44.75
N LYS A 205 6.14 68.99 44.71
CA LYS A 205 5.58 70.03 43.85
C LYS A 205 6.10 71.42 44.25
N LEU A 206 6.07 71.74 45.55
CA LEU A 206 6.60 73.01 46.08
C LEU A 206 8.10 73.19 45.81
N LEU A 207 8.86 72.09 45.80
CA LEU A 207 10.28 72.08 45.48
C LEU A 207 10.58 72.08 43.95
N GLY A 208 9.55 72.21 43.10
CA GLY A 208 9.71 72.27 41.64
C GLY A 208 10.18 70.95 41.01
N ARG A 209 10.06 69.82 41.72
CA ARG A 209 10.59 68.51 41.30
C ARG A 209 9.66 67.74 40.36
N CYS A 210 8.48 68.29 40.05
CA CYS A 210 7.52 67.70 39.11
C CYS A 210 8.02 67.63 37.65
N SER A 211 9.15 68.27 37.32
CA SER A 211 9.82 68.13 36.02
C SER A 211 10.56 66.79 35.85
N LEU A 212 10.86 66.09 36.96
CA LEU A 212 11.56 64.81 36.92
C LEU A 212 10.57 63.70 36.54
N ARG A 213 10.86 62.97 35.46
CA ARG A 213 9.98 61.87 34.96
C ARG A 213 9.66 60.81 36.01
N SER A 214 10.60 60.52 36.92
CA SER A 214 10.38 59.58 38.03
C SER A 214 9.32 60.09 39.01
N ILE A 215 9.36 61.38 39.33
CA ILE A 215 8.39 62.04 40.22
C ILE A 215 7.06 62.22 39.52
N GLN A 216 7.07 62.53 38.22
CA GLN A 216 5.86 62.57 37.39
C GLN A 216 5.15 61.22 37.30
N LYS A 217 5.87 60.09 37.40
CA LYS A 217 5.27 58.74 37.49
C LYS A 217 4.74 58.43 38.88
N GLN A 218 5.44 58.85 39.94
CA GLN A 218 5.09 58.53 41.32
C GLN A 218 4.03 59.47 41.94
N CYS A 219 4.02 60.73 41.55
CA CYS A 219 3.15 61.80 42.03
C CYS A 219 2.29 62.36 40.88
N CYS A 220 1.80 61.44 40.05
CA CYS A 220 1.20 61.74 38.77
C CYS A 220 -0.14 62.49 38.84
N VAL A 221 -0.88 62.43 39.96
CA VAL A 221 -2.07 63.26 40.19
C VAL A 221 -1.65 64.66 40.66
N THR A 222 -0.74 64.74 41.63
CA THR A 222 -0.30 66.03 42.23
C THR A 222 0.48 66.91 41.26
N CYS A 223 1.29 66.33 40.38
CA CYS A 223 2.07 67.07 39.37
C CYS A 223 1.28 67.40 38.09
N ARG A 224 0.03 66.93 37.96
CA ARG A 224 -0.86 67.24 36.82
C ARG A 224 -1.82 68.40 37.10
N GLY A 225 -2.30 68.55 38.33
CA GLY A 225 -2.94 69.79 38.81
C GLY A 225 -1.91 70.76 39.34
#